data_AF-A0AAD5KDZ1-F1
#
_entry.id   AF-A0AAD5KDZ1-F1
#
_cell.length_a   1.000
_cell.length_b   1.000
_cell.length_c   1.000
_cell.angle_alpha   90.00
_cell.angle_beta   90.00
_cell.angle_gamma   90.00
#
_symmetry.space_group_name_H-M   'P 1'
#
loop_
_entity.id
_entity.type
_entity.pdbx_description
1 polymer ?
#
loop_
_entity_poly.entity_id
_entity_poly.type
_entity_poly.pdbx_seq_one_letter_code
_entity_poly.pdbx_strand_id
1 'polypeptide(L)'
;MGLAIITVLLLIQDQIEKKMTQDAAGIDLVVGAKGSPLQLILSSVYHIDFPTGNIPLEEAKKLTRNRLVKSIIPLALGDNYQGHRIIGTNHDYIKLYKSELSGGNLWKYPFEVVIGAEIAQKTGLKIGDKFEGSHGISVGSHGHEEHDFQVVGILKSSGNVLDRLILTSIESVWYTHDEAVAEDSEEHETESHQPKVDLFHAEVALSGFPETDSSRELTSLLIGYRNPMAAIQLPRQINSGTSMQAASPSFEMLRLFELLGLGVSLLQGLAIVLIGISGLGIFIALYNSLKERKYDLAILRTIGASRVQLLF
;
A
#
# COMPACT_ATOMS: atom_id res chain seq x y z
N MET A 1 2.23 -5.58 -32.97
CA MET A 1 3.11 -5.83 -31.81
C MET A 1 3.58 -4.54 -31.15
N GLY A 2 4.34 -3.67 -31.84
CA GLY A 2 4.86 -2.42 -31.22
C GLY A 2 3.77 -1.50 -30.63
N LEU A 3 2.68 -1.26 -31.37
CA LEU A 3 1.56 -0.44 -30.87
C LEU A 3 0.89 -1.07 -29.65
N ALA A 4 0.70 -2.38 -29.63
CA ALA A 4 0.11 -3.10 -28.50
C ALA A 4 0.97 -2.98 -27.23
N ILE A 5 2.30 -3.04 -27.36
CA ILE A 5 3.22 -2.86 -26.22
C ILE A 5 3.09 -1.46 -25.64
N ILE A 6 3.06 -0.41 -26.49
CA ILE A 6 2.88 0.98 -26.04
C ILE A 6 1.55 1.14 -25.30
N THR A 7 0.46 0.61 -25.86
CA THR A 7 -0.86 0.69 -25.24
C THR A 7 -0.89 -0.01 -23.89
N VAL A 8 -0.38 -1.23 -23.79
CA VAL A 8 -0.32 -1.98 -22.52
C VAL A 8 0.51 -1.22 -21.48
N LEU A 9 1.64 -0.66 -21.88
CA LEU A 9 2.53 0.06 -20.97
C LEU A 9 1.89 1.34 -20.43
N LEU A 10 1.18 2.09 -21.28
CA LEU A 10 0.39 3.26 -20.87
C LEU A 10 -0.75 2.89 -19.93
N LEU A 11 -1.47 1.79 -20.22
CA LEU A 11 -2.56 1.32 -19.36
C LEU A 11 -2.06 0.88 -17.98
N ILE A 12 -0.92 0.19 -17.92
CA ILE A 12 -0.31 -0.22 -16.65
C ILE A 12 0.09 1.02 -15.83
N GLN A 13 0.73 2.02 -16.46
CA GLN A 13 1.13 3.25 -15.78
C GLN A 13 -0.09 3.98 -15.19
N ASP A 14 -1.13 4.21 -16.01
CA ASP A 14 -2.37 4.87 -15.57
C ASP A 14 -3.06 4.10 -14.44
N GLN A 15 -3.11 2.77 -14.56
CA GLN A 15 -3.75 1.92 -13.55
C GLN A 15 -3.00 1.95 -12.20
N ILE A 16 -1.66 1.97 -12.22
CA ILE A 16 -0.84 2.10 -11.01
C ILE A 16 -1.05 3.47 -10.37
N GLU A 17 -0.98 4.55 -11.17
CA GLU A 17 -1.13 5.92 -10.69
C GLU A 17 -2.50 6.17 -10.06
N LYS A 18 -3.56 5.68 -10.71
CA LYS A 18 -4.93 5.77 -10.20
C LYS A 18 -5.11 5.01 -8.90
N LYS A 19 -4.58 3.78 -8.82
CA LYS A 19 -4.67 2.94 -7.61
C LYS A 19 -3.94 3.59 -6.44
N MET A 20 -2.73 4.09 -6.67
CA MET A 20 -1.96 4.77 -5.62
C MET A 20 -2.62 6.07 -5.18
N THR A 21 -3.17 6.85 -6.10
CA THR A 21 -3.93 8.07 -5.76
C THR A 21 -5.16 7.77 -4.92
N GLN A 22 -5.87 6.68 -5.22
CA GLN A 22 -7.02 6.22 -4.44
C GLN A 22 -6.62 5.78 -3.03
N ASP A 23 -5.52 5.03 -2.90
CA ASP A 23 -5.02 4.54 -1.61
C ASP A 23 -4.46 5.67 -0.72
N ALA A 24 -3.92 6.76 -1.30
CA ALA A 24 -3.46 7.92 -0.53
C ALA A 24 -4.57 8.94 -0.21
N ALA A 25 -5.78 8.74 -0.73
CA ALA A 25 -6.86 9.73 -0.62
C ALA A 25 -7.24 10.00 0.86
N GLY A 26 -7.23 11.27 1.24
CA GLY A 26 -7.56 11.69 2.62
C GLY A 26 -6.38 11.62 3.60
N ILE A 27 -5.19 11.23 3.14
CA ILE A 27 -3.94 11.26 3.92
C ILE A 27 -3.08 12.41 3.42
N ASP A 28 -2.97 13.47 4.21
CA ASP A 28 -2.22 14.66 3.81
C ASP A 28 -0.72 14.56 4.18
N LEU A 29 -0.43 13.86 5.27
CA LEU A 29 0.91 13.68 5.83
C LEU A 29 1.04 12.32 6.52
N VAL A 30 2.21 11.70 6.39
CA VAL A 30 2.60 10.52 7.15
C VAL A 30 3.74 10.90 8.07
N VAL A 31 3.67 10.46 9.33
CA VAL A 31 4.73 10.64 10.31
C VAL A 31 5.24 9.29 10.78
N GLY A 32 6.55 9.09 10.85
CA GLY A 32 7.16 7.83 11.31
C GLY A 32 8.63 8.03 11.66
N ALA A 33 9.38 6.93 11.79
CA ALA A 33 10.80 7.00 12.12
C ALA A 33 11.63 7.66 11.00
N LYS A 34 12.71 8.33 11.38
CA LYS A 34 13.65 8.96 10.42
C LYS A 34 14.25 7.91 9.48
N GLY A 35 14.37 8.26 8.21
CA GLY A 35 14.83 7.36 7.16
C GLY A 35 14.43 7.87 5.78
N SER A 36 14.14 6.97 4.85
CA SER A 36 13.67 7.34 3.51
C SER A 36 12.20 7.82 3.55
N PRO A 37 11.89 9.07 3.13
CA PRO A 37 10.51 9.55 3.05
C PRO A 37 9.63 8.68 2.15
N LEU A 38 10.16 8.25 1.01
CA LEU A 38 9.46 7.36 0.09
C LEU A 38 9.15 6.02 0.76
N GLN A 39 10.12 5.41 1.45
CA GLN A 39 9.91 4.15 2.17
C GLN A 39 8.83 4.27 3.25
N LEU A 40 8.80 5.40 3.97
CA LEU A 40 7.75 5.69 4.96
C LEU A 40 6.36 5.71 4.30
N ILE A 41 6.22 6.33 3.12
CA ILE A 41 4.96 6.34 2.37
C ILE A 41 4.60 4.93 1.86
N LEU A 42 5.56 4.22 1.25
CA LEU A 42 5.36 2.88 0.69
C LEU A 42 4.96 1.84 1.74
N SER A 43 5.53 1.93 2.94
CA SER A 43 5.17 1.06 4.07
C SER A 43 3.85 1.44 4.72
N SER A 44 3.58 2.73 4.98
CA SER A 44 2.43 3.16 5.79
C SER A 44 1.13 3.34 5.03
N VAL A 45 1.19 3.78 3.77
CA VAL A 45 0.00 4.05 2.94
C VAL A 45 -0.31 2.86 2.05
N TYR A 46 0.70 2.34 1.37
CA TYR A 46 0.53 1.32 0.34
C TYR A 46 0.80 -0.10 0.82
N HIS A 47 1.49 -0.24 1.96
CA HIS A 47 1.84 -1.52 2.59
C HIS A 47 2.71 -2.44 1.71
N ILE A 48 3.57 -1.86 0.87
CA ILE A 48 4.42 -2.59 -0.09
C ILE A 48 5.92 -2.52 0.23
N ASP A 49 6.29 -1.97 1.39
CA ASP A 49 7.68 -1.90 1.86
C ASP A 49 7.76 -2.13 3.38
N PHE A 50 8.97 -2.28 3.92
CA PHE A 50 9.20 -2.36 5.36
C PHE A 50 9.20 -0.96 6.00
N PRO A 51 8.70 -0.82 7.24
CA PRO A 51 8.76 0.44 7.94
C PRO A 51 10.20 0.88 8.20
N THR A 52 10.43 2.20 8.28
CA THR A 52 11.75 2.78 8.56
C THR A 52 12.19 2.61 10.03
N GLY A 53 11.28 2.16 10.89
CA GLY A 53 11.46 2.00 12.32
C GLY A 53 10.19 2.42 13.07
N ASN A 54 10.28 2.42 14.40
CA ASN A 54 9.20 2.86 15.27
C ASN A 54 9.44 4.26 15.84
N ILE A 55 8.37 4.89 16.34
CA ILE A 55 8.34 6.20 16.98
C ILE A 55 7.77 6.07 18.40
N PRO A 56 8.28 6.86 19.38
CA PRO A 56 7.72 6.84 20.74
C PRO A 56 6.26 7.31 20.78
N LEU A 57 5.39 6.55 21.44
CA LEU A 57 3.96 6.88 21.58
C LEU A 57 3.75 8.26 22.23
N GLU A 58 4.56 8.60 23.23
CA GLU A 58 4.49 9.88 23.93
C GLU A 58 4.78 11.08 23.02
N GLU A 59 5.68 10.92 22.04
CA GLU A 59 5.97 11.96 21.07
C GLU A 59 4.85 12.08 20.03
N ALA A 60 4.29 10.94 19.61
CA ALA A 60 3.13 10.88 18.73
C ALA A 60 1.88 11.54 19.37
N LYS A 61 1.58 11.24 20.65
CA LYS A 61 0.43 11.80 21.39
C LYS A 61 0.47 13.34 21.45
N LYS A 62 1.66 13.95 21.49
CA LYS A 62 1.81 15.43 21.48
C LYS A 62 1.27 16.07 20.21
N LEU A 63 1.27 15.37 19.06
CA LEU A 63 0.76 15.89 17.80
C LEU A 63 -0.75 16.11 17.82
N THR A 64 -1.50 15.36 18.64
CA THR A 64 -2.95 15.53 18.83
C THR A 64 -3.31 16.93 19.31
N ARG A 65 -2.41 17.57 20.09
CA ARG A 65 -2.60 18.92 20.61
C ARG A 65 -2.23 20.00 19.59
N ASN A 66 -1.68 19.65 18.43
CA ASN A 66 -1.29 20.61 17.42
C ASN A 66 -2.52 21.14 16.65
N ARG A 67 -2.71 22.46 16.70
CA ARG A 67 -3.80 23.18 16.03
C ARG A 67 -3.83 22.99 14.50
N LEU A 68 -2.72 22.58 13.87
CA LEU A 68 -2.64 22.28 12.44
C LEU A 68 -3.17 20.89 12.06
N VAL A 69 -3.36 19.99 13.04
CA VAL A 69 -3.76 18.59 12.82
C VAL A 69 -5.27 18.41 12.97
N LYS A 70 -5.96 17.96 11.91
CA LYS A 70 -7.41 17.69 11.91
C LYS A 70 -7.74 16.32 12.47
N SER A 71 -7.01 15.30 12.04
CA SER A 71 -7.21 13.90 12.38
C SER A 71 -5.86 13.19 12.45
N ILE A 72 -5.77 12.18 13.30
CA ILE A 72 -4.60 11.31 13.46
C ILE A 72 -5.09 9.87 13.50
N ILE A 73 -4.48 9.01 12.71
CA ILE A 73 -4.73 7.57 12.72
C ILE A 73 -3.39 6.88 12.98
N PRO A 74 -3.19 6.28 14.17
CA PRO A 74 -1.98 5.54 14.49
C PRO A 74 -1.97 4.16 13.81
N LEU A 75 -0.77 3.74 13.40
CA LEU A 75 -0.49 2.44 12.80
C LEU A 75 0.68 1.77 13.53
N ALA A 76 0.51 0.48 13.82
CA ALA A 76 1.54 -0.43 14.28
C ALA A 76 1.64 -1.59 13.27
N LEU A 77 2.85 -1.84 12.75
CA LEU A 77 3.14 -2.88 11.78
C LEU A 77 4.12 -3.88 12.40
N GLY A 78 3.92 -5.18 12.16
CA GLY A 78 4.84 -6.22 12.62
C GLY A 78 4.63 -7.54 11.91
N ASP A 79 3.40 -8.05 11.95
CA ASP A 79 3.12 -9.42 11.55
C ASP A 79 2.43 -9.53 10.19
N ASN A 80 2.36 -10.77 9.70
CA ASN A 80 1.60 -11.13 8.52
C ASN A 80 1.00 -12.54 8.63
N TYR A 81 -0.02 -12.79 7.82
CA TYR A 81 -0.59 -14.10 7.61
C TYR A 81 -0.59 -14.43 6.12
N GLN A 82 0.14 -15.48 5.73
CA GLN A 82 0.28 -15.91 4.33
C GLN A 82 0.67 -14.78 3.36
N GLY A 83 1.54 -13.86 3.79
CA GLY A 83 1.98 -12.70 3.01
C GLY A 83 1.02 -11.50 3.06
N HIS A 84 -0.11 -11.58 3.79
CA HIS A 84 -1.00 -10.46 4.04
C HIS A 84 -0.68 -9.80 5.38
N ARG A 85 -0.43 -8.49 5.37
CA ARG A 85 -0.03 -7.79 6.60
C ARG A 85 -1.15 -7.69 7.61
N ILE A 86 -0.76 -7.83 8.88
CA ILE A 86 -1.56 -7.54 10.05
C ILE A 86 -1.18 -6.14 10.52
N ILE A 87 -2.16 -5.25 10.59
CA ILE A 87 -1.98 -3.84 10.91
C ILE A 87 -2.77 -3.51 12.17
N GLY A 88 -2.04 -3.14 13.22
CA GLY A 88 -2.62 -2.58 14.44
C GLY A 88 -3.03 -1.13 14.20
N THR A 89 -4.31 -0.84 14.38
CA THR A 89 -4.87 0.51 14.24
C THR A 89 -6.18 0.65 15.02
N ASN A 90 -7.00 1.63 14.69
CA ASN A 90 -8.30 1.88 15.28
C ASN A 90 -9.39 1.99 14.18
N HIS A 91 -10.64 2.21 14.58
CA HIS A 91 -11.75 2.25 13.63
C HIS A 91 -11.74 3.50 12.73
N ASP A 92 -10.94 4.52 13.05
CA ASP A 92 -10.81 5.72 12.21
C ASP A 92 -10.10 5.40 10.89
N TYR A 93 -9.28 4.33 10.84
CA TYR A 93 -8.69 3.85 9.59
C TYR A 93 -9.74 3.31 8.61
N ILE A 94 -10.74 2.58 9.10
CA ILE A 94 -11.85 2.09 8.28
C ILE A 94 -12.73 3.26 7.82
N LYS A 95 -12.99 4.23 8.71
CA LYS A 95 -13.75 5.46 8.39
C LYS A 95 -13.06 6.33 7.34
N LEU A 96 -11.73 6.42 7.35
CA LEU A 96 -10.94 7.14 6.35
C LEU A 96 -11.30 6.69 4.93
N TYR A 97 -11.35 5.37 4.71
CA TYR A 97 -11.70 4.77 3.42
C TYR A 97 -13.20 4.58 3.20
N LYS A 98 -14.05 4.99 4.16
CA LYS A 98 -15.51 4.82 4.14
C LYS A 98 -15.91 3.36 3.83
N SER A 99 -15.16 2.42 4.39
CA SER A 99 -15.40 0.99 4.16
C SER A 99 -16.52 0.47 5.05
N GLU A 100 -17.27 -0.50 4.54
CA GLU A 100 -18.41 -1.12 5.19
C GLU A 100 -18.13 -2.60 5.43
N LEU A 101 -18.74 -3.18 6.46
CA LEU A 101 -18.69 -4.62 6.69
C LEU A 101 -19.57 -5.36 5.68
N SER A 102 -19.03 -6.41 5.08
CA SER A 102 -19.81 -7.42 4.36
C SER A 102 -20.55 -8.33 5.37
N GLY A 103 -19.93 -8.60 6.50
CA GLY A 103 -20.53 -9.33 7.62
C GLY A 103 -19.68 -9.28 8.89
N GLY A 104 -20.28 -9.66 10.01
CA GLY A 104 -19.62 -9.68 11.33
C GLY A 104 -19.63 -8.32 12.02
N ASN A 105 -18.61 -8.07 12.84
CA ASN A 105 -18.44 -6.84 13.62
C ASN A 105 -17.02 -6.29 13.47
N LEU A 106 -16.82 -5.03 13.87
CA LEU A 106 -15.48 -4.52 14.12
C LEU A 106 -14.94 -5.08 15.44
N TRP A 107 -13.61 -5.17 15.53
CA TRP A 107 -12.92 -5.62 16.74
C TRP A 107 -13.20 -4.70 17.93
N LYS A 108 -13.25 -5.30 19.12
CA LYS A 108 -13.45 -4.66 20.42
C LYS A 108 -12.37 -5.07 21.42
N TYR A 109 -11.81 -6.27 21.25
CA TYR A 109 -10.79 -6.83 22.12
C TYR A 109 -9.49 -7.11 21.34
N PRO A 110 -8.35 -7.26 22.02
CA PRO A 110 -7.12 -7.72 21.38
C PRO A 110 -7.31 -9.07 20.68
N PHE A 111 -6.51 -9.30 19.63
CA PHE A 111 -6.51 -10.48 18.76
C PHE A 111 -7.79 -10.72 17.96
N GLU A 112 -8.82 -9.89 18.11
CA GLU A 112 -9.93 -9.84 17.15
C GLU A 112 -9.51 -9.09 15.89
N VAL A 113 -9.77 -9.68 14.72
CA VAL A 113 -9.39 -9.09 13.44
C VAL A 113 -10.56 -8.90 12.48
N VAL A 114 -10.46 -7.83 11.70
CA VAL A 114 -11.31 -7.60 10.53
C VAL A 114 -10.45 -7.74 9.28
N ILE A 115 -10.85 -8.63 8.39
CA ILE A 115 -10.08 -8.92 7.16
C ILE A 115 -10.68 -8.23 5.94
N GLY A 116 -9.80 -7.82 5.03
CA GLY A 116 -10.18 -7.34 3.70
C GLY A 116 -10.86 -8.39 2.84
N ALA A 117 -11.67 -7.94 1.87
CA ALA A 117 -12.42 -8.81 0.98
C ALA A 117 -11.53 -9.75 0.13
N GLU A 118 -10.37 -9.27 -0.32
CA GLU A 118 -9.44 -10.06 -1.15
C GLU A 118 -8.77 -11.15 -0.33
N ILE A 119 -8.47 -10.88 0.95
CA ILE A 119 -7.93 -11.88 1.87
C ILE A 119 -8.95 -12.98 2.09
N ALA A 120 -10.19 -12.64 2.47
CA ALA A 120 -11.25 -13.62 2.68
C ALA A 120 -11.46 -14.52 1.45
N GLN A 121 -11.38 -13.95 0.24
CA GLN A 121 -11.51 -14.70 -1.00
C GLN A 121 -10.31 -15.64 -1.27
N LYS A 122 -9.08 -15.19 -0.99
CA LYS A 122 -7.85 -15.92 -1.30
C LYS A 122 -7.50 -17.00 -0.27
N THR A 123 -7.64 -16.69 1.01
CA THR A 123 -7.31 -17.61 2.12
C THR A 123 -8.47 -18.52 2.47
N GLY A 124 -9.70 -18.12 2.14
CA GLY A 124 -10.91 -18.84 2.50
C GLY A 124 -11.34 -18.65 3.96
N LEU A 125 -10.69 -17.75 4.71
CA LEU A 125 -11.04 -17.42 6.09
C LEU A 125 -12.46 -16.86 6.19
N LYS A 126 -13.18 -17.32 7.22
CA LYS A 126 -14.54 -16.93 7.56
C LYS A 126 -14.59 -16.33 8.96
N ILE A 127 -15.69 -15.64 9.25
CA ILE A 127 -15.96 -15.13 10.60
C ILE A 127 -16.02 -16.33 11.57
N GLY A 128 -15.27 -16.24 12.65
CA GLY A 128 -15.10 -17.27 13.67
C GLY A 128 -13.81 -18.08 13.52
N ASP A 129 -13.17 -18.06 12.34
CA ASP A 129 -11.91 -18.76 12.12
C ASP A 129 -10.77 -18.12 12.92
N LYS A 130 -9.78 -18.94 13.27
CA LYS A 130 -8.59 -18.55 14.00
C LYS A 130 -7.34 -18.83 13.19
N PHE A 131 -6.32 -18.00 13.36
CA PHE A 131 -5.01 -18.21 12.74
C PHE A 131 -3.89 -17.57 13.55
N GLU A 132 -2.69 -18.11 13.41
CA GLU A 132 -1.46 -17.56 13.98
C GLU A 132 -0.82 -16.55 13.02
N GLY A 133 -0.25 -15.49 13.59
CA GLY A 133 0.59 -14.57 12.84
C GLY A 133 1.93 -15.22 12.48
N SER A 134 2.70 -14.53 11.64
CA SER A 134 4.11 -14.84 11.46
C SER A 134 4.90 -13.53 11.44
N HIS A 135 6.04 -13.54 12.12
CA HIS A 135 6.88 -12.37 12.28
C HIS A 135 7.61 -12.03 10.96
N GLY A 136 7.47 -10.77 10.52
CA GLY A 136 8.13 -10.24 9.32
C GLY A 136 7.57 -10.75 7.99
N ILE A 137 7.85 -10.06 6.88
CA ILE A 137 7.27 -10.37 5.54
C ILE A 137 7.72 -11.72 4.95
N SER A 138 8.77 -12.34 5.50
CA SER A 138 9.29 -13.62 5.01
C SER A 138 8.46 -14.80 5.52
N VAL A 139 7.89 -15.56 4.59
CA VAL A 139 7.25 -16.85 4.85
C VAL A 139 8.27 -17.78 5.53
N GLY A 140 8.12 -18.04 6.84
CA GLY A 140 8.84 -19.12 7.53
C GLY A 140 9.65 -18.79 8.78
N SER A 141 9.35 -17.72 9.52
CA SER A 141 9.89 -17.60 10.88
C SER A 141 9.14 -18.52 11.84
N HIS A 142 9.87 -19.29 12.64
CA HIS A 142 9.33 -20.31 13.54
C HIS A 142 8.47 -19.70 14.65
N GLY A 143 7.32 -20.32 14.91
CA GLY A 143 6.33 -19.89 15.91
C GLY A 143 6.85 -20.04 17.33
N HIS A 144 6.77 -18.95 18.07
CA HIS A 144 6.61 -18.99 19.52
C HIS A 144 5.09 -19.07 19.80
N GLU A 145 4.67 -19.38 21.03
CA GLU A 145 3.26 -19.59 21.41
C GLU A 145 2.43 -18.29 21.24
N GLU A 146 2.18 -17.89 19.99
CA GLU A 146 1.48 -16.66 19.64
C GLU A 146 -0.03 -16.86 19.81
N HIS A 147 -0.68 -15.90 20.44
CA HIS A 147 -2.13 -15.89 20.58
C HIS A 147 -2.83 -15.89 19.21
N ASP A 148 -3.74 -16.84 19.01
CA ASP A 148 -4.57 -16.92 17.81
C ASP A 148 -5.34 -15.61 17.55
N PHE A 149 -5.16 -15.05 16.36
CA PHE A 149 -6.06 -14.03 15.83
C PHE A 149 -7.40 -14.65 15.45
N GLN A 150 -8.51 -14.06 15.89
CA GLN A 150 -9.86 -14.50 15.55
C GLN A 150 -10.51 -13.53 14.57
N VAL A 151 -11.01 -14.05 13.44
CA VAL A 151 -11.76 -13.26 12.47
C VAL A 151 -13.15 -12.92 13.01
N VAL A 152 -13.42 -11.65 13.29
CA VAL A 152 -14.73 -11.18 13.78
C VAL A 152 -15.54 -10.43 12.73
N GLY A 153 -14.90 -10.00 11.63
CA GLY A 153 -15.57 -9.28 10.55
C GLY A 153 -14.83 -9.37 9.23
N ILE A 154 -15.58 -9.17 8.15
CA ILE A 154 -15.05 -9.12 6.78
C ILE A 154 -15.53 -7.83 6.14
N LEU A 155 -14.62 -7.04 5.57
CA LEU A 155 -14.96 -5.83 4.84
C LEU A 155 -15.56 -6.17 3.48
N LYS A 156 -16.45 -5.30 3.00
CA LYS A 156 -16.91 -5.30 1.61
C LYS A 156 -15.77 -4.85 0.71
N SER A 157 -15.66 -5.43 -0.49
CA SER A 157 -14.65 -4.99 -1.46
C SER A 157 -14.86 -3.52 -1.82
N SER A 158 -13.78 -2.76 -1.69
CA SER A 158 -13.76 -1.30 -1.79
C SER A 158 -12.71 -0.81 -2.82
N GLY A 159 -11.89 -1.73 -3.34
CA GLY A 159 -10.87 -1.45 -4.36
C GLY A 159 -9.67 -0.65 -3.86
N ASN A 160 -9.59 -0.40 -2.55
CA ASN A 160 -8.45 0.29 -1.91
C ASN A 160 -7.58 -0.70 -1.12
N VAL A 161 -6.60 -0.16 -0.39
CA VAL A 161 -5.65 -0.92 0.42
C VAL A 161 -6.31 -1.86 1.44
N LEU A 162 -7.47 -1.52 2.00
CA LEU A 162 -8.11 -2.36 3.02
C LEU A 162 -8.50 -3.74 2.51
N ASP A 163 -8.78 -3.89 1.21
CA ASP A 163 -9.16 -5.18 0.63
C ASP A 163 -8.07 -6.26 0.82
N ARG A 164 -6.80 -5.83 1.00
CA ARG A 164 -5.61 -6.68 1.12
C ARG A 164 -4.92 -6.63 2.50
N LEU A 165 -5.56 -6.05 3.52
CA LEU A 165 -5.03 -5.94 4.88
C LEU A 165 -5.87 -6.71 5.90
N ILE A 166 -5.20 -7.21 6.93
CA ILE A 166 -5.81 -7.71 8.17
C ILE A 166 -5.70 -6.58 9.18
N LEU A 167 -6.82 -6.12 9.71
CA LEU A 167 -6.88 -5.01 10.66
C LEU A 167 -7.17 -5.53 12.07
N THR A 168 -6.40 -5.04 13.03
CA THR A 168 -6.55 -5.36 14.46
C THR A 168 -6.30 -4.13 15.32
N SER A 169 -6.43 -4.26 16.63
CA SER A 169 -6.07 -3.22 17.58
C SER A 169 -4.55 -3.02 17.67
N ILE A 170 -4.10 -1.82 18.04
CA ILE A 170 -2.67 -1.54 18.27
C ILE A 170 -2.15 -2.40 19.43
N GLU A 171 -2.99 -2.59 20.43
CA GLU A 171 -2.74 -3.40 21.62
C GLU A 171 -2.41 -4.84 21.24
N SER A 172 -3.07 -5.42 20.22
CA SER A 172 -2.74 -6.77 19.74
C SER A 172 -1.30 -6.85 19.25
N VAL A 173 -0.85 -5.86 18.46
CA VAL A 173 0.52 -5.80 17.95
C VAL A 173 1.50 -5.63 19.12
N TRP A 174 1.20 -4.77 20.08
CA TRP A 174 2.04 -4.62 21.27
C TRP A 174 2.16 -5.89 22.09
N TYR A 175 1.08 -6.63 22.29
CA TYR A 175 1.09 -7.85 23.08
C TYR A 175 1.87 -8.97 22.37
N THR A 176 1.79 -9.08 21.04
CA THR A 176 2.65 -10.01 20.28
C THR A 176 4.14 -9.66 20.40
N HIS A 177 4.48 -8.37 20.46
CA HIS A 177 5.88 -7.92 20.48
C HIS A 177 6.49 -7.75 21.89
N ASP A 178 5.68 -7.63 22.94
CA ASP A 178 6.17 -7.54 24.33
C ASP A 178 6.77 -8.84 24.83
N GLU A 179 6.15 -9.96 24.47
CA GLU A 179 6.61 -11.29 24.91
C GLU A 179 7.98 -11.62 24.31
N ALA A 180 8.28 -11.13 23.10
CA ALA A 180 9.59 -11.29 22.46
C ALA A 180 10.72 -10.50 23.16
N VAL A 181 10.44 -9.33 23.77
CA VAL A 181 11.47 -8.52 24.45
C VAL A 181 11.87 -9.14 25.80
N ALA A 182 10.97 -9.89 26.43
CA ALA A 182 11.25 -10.57 27.69
C ALA A 182 12.22 -11.77 27.52
N GLU A 183 12.33 -12.35 26.32
CA GLU A 183 13.21 -13.50 26.05
C GLU A 183 14.61 -13.11 25.54
N ASP A 184 14.79 -11.92 24.95
CA ASP A 184 16.09 -11.46 24.43
C ASP A 184 16.94 -10.70 25.48
N SER A 185 16.41 -10.52 26.69
CA SER A 185 17.11 -9.89 27.82
C SER A 185 17.46 -10.90 28.90
N GLU A 186 18.47 -11.74 28.65
CA GLU A 186 19.22 -12.34 29.76
C GLU A 186 19.84 -11.19 30.59
N GLU A 187 19.53 -11.20 31.89
CA GLU A 187 19.98 -10.28 32.95
C GLU A 187 19.20 -8.96 33.14
N HIS A 188 18.00 -9.04 33.71
CA HIS A 188 17.70 -8.44 35.03
C HIS A 188 16.27 -8.78 35.49
N GLU A 189 16.18 -9.72 36.44
CA GLU A 189 14.98 -9.96 37.23
C GLU A 189 14.59 -8.69 37.99
N THR A 190 13.60 -7.97 37.47
CA THR A 190 12.70 -7.20 38.32
C THR A 190 11.31 -7.76 38.12
N GLU A 191 10.92 -8.64 39.05
CA GLU A 191 9.54 -9.09 39.22
C GLU A 191 8.65 -7.87 39.45
N SER A 192 8.16 -7.28 38.37
CA SER A 192 6.97 -6.46 38.43
C SER A 192 5.78 -7.41 38.38
N HIS A 193 5.34 -7.85 39.57
CA HIS A 193 4.00 -8.40 39.77
C HIS A 193 2.96 -7.33 39.42
N GLN A 194 2.74 -7.10 38.13
CA GLN A 194 1.50 -6.49 37.69
C GLN A 194 0.40 -7.55 37.84
N PRO A 195 -0.76 -7.21 38.43
CA PRO A 195 -1.87 -8.13 38.45
C PRO A 195 -2.14 -8.56 37.00
N LYS A 196 -2.26 -9.87 36.75
CA LYS A 196 -2.79 -10.42 35.50
C LYS A 196 -4.24 -9.97 35.35
N VAL A 197 -4.44 -8.68 35.04
CA VAL A 197 -5.63 -8.21 34.37
C VAL A 197 -5.68 -9.03 33.09
N ASP A 198 -6.85 -9.55 32.77
CA ASP A 198 -7.07 -10.27 31.52
C ASP A 198 -6.95 -9.26 30.37
N LEU A 199 -5.69 -8.93 30.01
CA LEU A 199 -5.33 -7.92 29.01
C LEU A 199 -6.00 -8.23 27.67
N PHE A 200 -6.25 -9.52 27.42
CA PHE A 200 -6.91 -10.07 26.23
C PHE A 200 -8.42 -9.80 26.18
N HIS A 201 -9.04 -9.41 27.30
CA HIS A 201 -10.46 -9.08 27.39
C HIS A 201 -10.69 -7.62 27.81
N ALA A 202 -9.64 -6.80 27.87
CA ALA A 202 -9.75 -5.37 28.04
C ALA A 202 -10.24 -4.71 26.73
N GLU A 203 -11.15 -3.74 26.84
CA GLU A 203 -11.58 -2.98 25.67
C GLU A 203 -10.40 -2.18 25.09
N VAL A 204 -10.27 -2.23 23.76
CA VAL A 204 -9.20 -1.55 23.02
C VAL A 204 -9.61 -0.14 22.60
N ALA A 205 -8.64 0.70 22.25
CA ALA A 205 -8.92 2.04 21.73
C ALA A 205 -9.53 1.99 20.33
N LEU A 206 -10.84 2.25 20.26
CA LEU A 206 -11.58 2.28 18.99
C LEU A 206 -11.32 3.55 18.16
N SER A 207 -10.74 4.59 18.76
CA SER A 207 -10.36 5.85 18.12
C SER A 207 -9.20 6.51 18.87
N GLY A 208 -8.39 7.30 18.16
CA GLY A 208 -7.20 7.94 18.73
C GLY A 208 -6.12 6.92 19.14
N PHE A 209 -5.44 7.21 20.24
CA PHE A 209 -4.34 6.38 20.76
C PHE A 209 -4.82 5.51 21.92
N PRO A 210 -4.26 4.30 22.09
CA PRO A 210 -4.44 3.53 23.32
C PRO A 210 -3.93 4.29 24.55
N GLU A 211 -4.65 4.11 25.67
CA GLU A 211 -4.17 4.55 26.98
C GLU A 211 -3.33 3.44 27.60
N THR A 212 -2.15 3.80 28.08
CA THR A 212 -1.14 2.88 28.59
C THR A 212 -0.20 3.66 29.51
N ASP A 213 0.18 3.04 30.62
CA ASP A 213 1.14 3.61 31.57
C ASP A 213 2.58 3.18 31.24
N SER A 214 2.76 2.24 30.31
CA SER A 214 4.08 1.80 29.85
C SER A 214 4.58 2.60 28.64
N SER A 215 5.91 2.66 28.49
CA SER A 215 6.53 3.19 27.28
C SER A 215 6.21 2.27 26.11
N ARG A 216 5.48 2.79 25.13
CA ARG A 216 5.09 2.09 23.91
C ARG A 216 5.60 2.81 22.67
N GLU A 217 5.67 2.08 21.58
CA GLU A 217 6.04 2.63 20.28
C GLU A 217 4.96 2.34 19.24
N LEU A 218 4.95 3.15 18.18
CA LEU A 218 4.11 2.95 17.00
C LEU A 218 4.99 2.95 15.77
N THR A 219 4.50 2.44 14.65
CA THR A 219 5.27 2.48 13.42
C THR A 219 5.08 3.80 12.68
N SER A 220 3.84 4.27 12.55
CA SER A 220 3.55 5.53 11.87
C SER A 220 2.21 6.13 12.23
N LEU A 221 1.98 7.37 11.81
CA LEU A 221 0.74 8.12 11.94
C LEU A 221 0.30 8.63 10.57
N LEU A 222 -0.97 8.47 10.26
CA LEU A 222 -1.61 9.15 9.14
C LEU A 222 -2.30 10.41 9.65
N ILE A 223 -1.98 11.54 9.04
CA ILE A 223 -2.44 12.86 9.49
C ILE A 223 -3.24 13.54 8.40
N GLY A 224 -4.41 14.05 8.79
CA GLY A 224 -5.18 15.01 8.00
C GLY A 224 -4.92 16.44 8.45
N TYR A 225 -4.81 17.36 7.51
CA TYR A 225 -4.60 18.78 7.78
C TYR A 225 -5.89 19.51 8.15
N ARG A 226 -5.80 20.42 9.13
CA ARG A 226 -6.93 21.29 9.49
C ARG A 226 -7.09 22.46 8.54
N ASN A 227 -6.01 22.94 7.93
CA ASN A 227 -6.00 24.07 7.00
C ASN A 227 -4.80 23.97 6.04
N PRO A 228 -4.79 24.74 4.92
CA PRO A 228 -3.68 24.72 3.95
C PRO A 228 -2.32 25.11 4.53
N MET A 229 -2.28 25.94 5.58
CA MET A 229 -1.02 26.32 6.23
C MET A 229 -0.32 25.13 6.90
N ALA A 230 -1.07 24.09 7.30
CA ALA A 230 -0.53 22.87 7.87
C ALA A 230 0.45 22.17 6.90
N ALA A 231 0.18 22.19 5.59
CA ALA A 231 1.04 21.58 4.58
C ALA A 231 2.45 22.19 4.52
N ILE A 232 2.61 23.45 4.94
CA ILE A 232 3.88 24.16 4.92
C ILE A 232 4.58 24.06 6.28
N GLN A 233 3.83 24.24 7.37
CA GLN A 233 4.42 24.36 8.71
C GLN A 233 4.62 23.01 9.39
N LEU A 234 3.65 22.11 9.32
CA LEU A 234 3.64 20.89 10.12
C LEU A 234 4.78 19.93 9.75
N PRO A 235 5.07 19.64 8.46
CA PRO A 235 6.19 18.77 8.11
C PRO A 235 7.53 19.31 8.62
N ARG A 236 7.76 20.62 8.48
CA ARG A 236 8.99 21.27 8.98
C ARG A 236 9.08 21.19 10.50
N GLN A 237 7.99 21.49 11.22
CA GLN A 237 7.96 21.40 12.69
C GLN A 237 8.33 20.01 13.19
N ILE A 238 7.81 18.96 12.56
CA ILE A 238 8.12 17.58 12.91
C ILE A 238 9.57 17.25 12.56
N ASN A 239 9.97 17.44 11.30
CA ASN A 239 11.30 17.07 10.81
C ASN A 239 12.45 17.74 11.56
N SER A 240 12.29 19.01 11.98
CA SER A 240 13.33 19.74 12.72
C SER A 240 13.19 19.71 14.23
N GLY A 241 11.98 19.47 14.75
CA GLY A 241 11.65 19.63 16.16
C GLY A 241 11.45 18.33 16.94
N THR A 242 11.50 17.18 16.27
CA THR A 242 11.21 15.86 16.86
C THR A 242 12.25 14.81 16.45
N SER A 243 12.20 13.66 17.11
CA SER A 243 12.93 12.48 16.67
C SER A 243 12.32 11.84 15.41
N MET A 244 11.09 12.22 15.05
CA MET A 244 10.30 11.66 13.95
C MET A 244 10.57 12.37 12.61
N GLN A 245 10.01 11.78 11.55
CA GLN A 245 10.02 12.29 10.19
C GLN A 245 8.60 12.39 9.65
N ALA A 246 8.33 13.45 8.90
CA ALA A 246 7.09 13.74 8.22
C ALA A 246 7.31 13.78 6.70
N ALA A 247 6.51 13.01 5.96
CA ALA A 247 6.54 12.89 4.50
C ALA A 247 5.13 13.00 3.92
N SER A 248 4.96 13.74 2.82
CA SER A 248 3.65 13.87 2.18
C SER A 248 3.48 12.82 1.08
N PRO A 249 2.42 11.98 1.13
CA PRO A 249 2.19 10.97 0.10
C PRO A 249 2.16 11.54 -1.32
N SER A 250 1.45 12.65 -1.53
CA SER A 250 1.30 13.25 -2.86
C SER A 250 2.63 13.73 -3.43
N PHE A 251 3.51 14.30 -2.60
CA PHE A 251 4.83 14.75 -3.02
C PHE A 251 5.76 13.58 -3.37
N GLU A 252 5.85 12.57 -2.49
CA GLU A 252 6.73 11.43 -2.73
C GLU A 252 6.25 10.57 -3.91
N MET A 253 4.93 10.47 -4.11
CA MET A 253 4.36 9.78 -5.27
C MET A 253 4.62 10.49 -6.59
N LEU A 254 4.49 11.83 -6.60
CA LEU A 254 4.82 12.61 -7.79
C LEU A 254 6.29 12.39 -8.18
N ARG A 255 7.20 12.43 -7.20
CA ARG A 255 8.61 12.12 -7.44
C ARG A 255 8.84 10.71 -7.97
N LEU A 256 8.13 9.71 -7.43
CA LEU A 256 8.23 8.32 -7.92
C LEU A 256 7.76 8.20 -9.37
N PHE A 257 6.63 8.82 -9.72
CA PHE A 257 6.09 8.77 -11.08
C PHE A 257 6.91 9.56 -12.09
N GLU A 258 7.55 10.65 -11.69
CA GLU A 258 8.54 11.34 -12.53
C GLU A 258 9.70 10.41 -12.88
N LEU A 259 10.24 9.66 -11.91
CA LEU A 259 11.32 8.70 -12.14
C LEU A 259 10.88 7.52 -13.02
N LEU A 260 9.69 6.97 -12.79
CA LEU A 260 9.13 5.90 -13.62
C LEU A 260 8.82 6.38 -15.05
N GLY A 261 8.32 7.61 -15.19
CA GLY A 261 7.98 8.23 -16.46
C GLY A 261 9.17 8.35 -17.40
N LEU A 262 10.38 8.54 -16.86
CA LEU A 262 11.62 8.52 -17.66
C LEU A 262 11.86 7.16 -18.31
N GLY A 263 11.70 6.07 -17.53
CA GLY A 263 11.87 4.70 -18.03
C GLY A 263 10.80 4.33 -19.07
N VAL A 264 9.54 4.70 -18.80
CA VAL A 264 8.42 4.54 -19.73
C VAL A 264 8.68 5.28 -21.04
N SER A 265 9.16 6.53 -20.97
CA SER A 265 9.44 7.35 -22.15
C SER A 265 10.52 6.72 -23.04
N LEU A 266 11.55 6.12 -22.44
CA LEU A 266 12.59 5.40 -23.19
C LEU A 266 12.03 4.19 -23.93
N LEU A 267 11.21 3.38 -23.24
CA LEU A 267 10.57 2.21 -23.84
C LEU A 267 9.60 2.60 -24.97
N GLN A 268 8.86 3.69 -24.80
CA GLN A 268 8.00 4.25 -25.84
C GLN A 268 8.81 4.70 -27.06
N GLY A 269 9.94 5.38 -26.85
CA GLY A 269 10.85 5.77 -27.92
C GLY A 269 11.35 4.57 -28.74
N LEU A 270 11.79 3.50 -28.06
CA LEU A 270 12.20 2.25 -28.72
C LEU A 270 11.03 1.62 -29.50
N ALA A 271 9.83 1.58 -28.90
CA ALA A 271 8.67 1.02 -29.57
C ALA A 271 8.27 1.82 -30.82
N ILE A 272 8.37 3.16 -30.80
CA ILE A 272 8.16 4.01 -31.98
C ILE A 272 9.17 3.68 -33.08
N VAL A 273 10.45 3.52 -32.73
CA VAL A 273 11.50 3.13 -33.69
C VAL A 273 11.19 1.76 -34.30
N LEU A 274 10.80 0.77 -33.49
CA LEU A 274 10.45 -0.57 -33.98
C LEU A 274 9.22 -0.55 -34.89
N ILE A 275 8.21 0.27 -34.57
CA ILE A 275 7.04 0.49 -35.44
C ILE A 275 7.50 1.11 -36.76
N GLY A 276 8.41 2.09 -36.72
CA GLY A 276 8.99 2.70 -37.91
C GLY A 276 9.73 1.70 -38.81
N ILE A 277 10.61 0.88 -38.23
CA ILE A 277 11.35 -0.18 -38.96
C ILE A 277 10.39 -1.20 -39.55
N SER A 278 9.39 -1.63 -38.77
CA SER A 278 8.36 -2.58 -39.24
C SER A 278 7.54 -2.00 -40.38
N GLY A 279 7.14 -0.72 -40.27
CA GLY A 279 6.42 0.00 -41.32
C GLY A 279 7.22 0.09 -42.61
N LEU A 280 8.53 0.38 -42.51
CA LEU A 280 9.43 0.41 -43.66
C LEU A 280 9.59 -0.99 -44.28
N GLY A 281 9.72 -2.03 -43.45
CA GLY A 281 9.79 -3.42 -43.92
C GLY A 281 8.54 -3.85 -44.68
N ILE A 282 7.35 -3.53 -44.14
CA ILE A 282 6.06 -3.78 -44.82
C ILE A 282 6.00 -3.01 -46.14
N PHE A 283 6.42 -1.75 -46.16
CA PHE A 283 6.46 -0.94 -47.37
C PHE A 283 7.37 -1.55 -48.44
N ILE A 284 8.59 -1.99 -48.06
CA ILE A 284 9.53 -2.66 -48.97
C ILE A 284 8.93 -3.96 -49.52
N ALA A 285 8.29 -4.76 -48.67
CA ALA A 285 7.64 -6.00 -49.07
C ALA A 285 6.48 -5.75 -50.07
N LEU A 286 5.62 -4.77 -49.78
CA LEU A 286 4.54 -4.37 -50.69
C LEU A 286 5.06 -3.83 -52.01
N TYR A 287 6.09 -2.98 -51.96
CA TYR A 287 6.73 -2.42 -53.15
C TYR A 287 7.32 -3.51 -54.04
N ASN A 288 8.04 -4.46 -53.45
CA ASN A 288 8.62 -5.59 -54.19
C ASN A 288 7.52 -6.48 -54.78
N SER A 289 6.46 -6.77 -54.04
CA SER A 289 5.32 -7.53 -54.55
C SER A 289 4.63 -6.86 -55.74
N LEU A 290 4.42 -5.53 -55.69
CA LEU A 290 3.89 -4.76 -56.81
C LEU A 290 4.85 -4.75 -58.01
N LYS A 291 6.15 -4.66 -57.75
CA LYS A 291 7.20 -4.69 -58.78
C LYS A 291 7.25 -6.04 -59.50
N GLU A 292 7.11 -7.15 -58.77
CA GLU A 292 7.02 -8.50 -59.34
C GLU A 292 5.77 -8.66 -60.21
N ARG A 293 4.62 -8.14 -59.76
CA ARG A 293 3.33 -8.17 -60.49
C ARG A 293 3.22 -7.14 -61.61
N LYS A 294 4.27 -6.37 -61.91
CA LYS A 294 4.23 -5.28 -62.89
C LYS A 294 3.83 -5.76 -64.29
N TYR A 295 4.27 -6.94 -64.70
CA TYR A 295 3.93 -7.50 -66.02
C TYR A 295 2.46 -7.93 -66.10
N ASP A 296 1.95 -8.58 -65.04
CA ASP A 296 0.54 -8.97 -64.96
C ASP A 296 -0.39 -7.74 -65.00
N LEU A 297 -0.02 -6.69 -64.25
CA LEU A 297 -0.72 -5.41 -64.25
C LEU A 297 -0.68 -4.73 -65.63
N ALA A 298 0.40 -4.89 -66.39
CA ALA A 298 0.51 -4.35 -67.74
C ALA A 298 -0.40 -5.10 -68.74
N ILE A 299 -0.48 -6.43 -68.65
CA ILE A 299 -1.40 -7.24 -69.47
C ILE A 299 -2.86 -6.86 -69.18
N LEU A 300 -3.26 -6.76 -67.91
CA LEU A 300 -4.62 -6.31 -67.55
C LEU A 300 -4.94 -4.93 -68.14
N ARG A 301 -3.94 -4.04 -68.19
CA ARG A 301 -4.08 -2.71 -68.75
C ARG A 301 -4.21 -2.69 -70.28
N THR A 302 -3.57 -3.63 -70.98
CA THR A 302 -3.76 -3.77 -72.45
C THR A 302 -5.11 -4.38 -72.81
N ILE A 303 -5.72 -5.17 -71.92
CA ILE A 303 -7.06 -5.76 -72.11
C ILE A 303 -8.19 -4.79 -71.69
N GLY A 304 -7.86 -3.60 -71.18
CA GLY A 304 -8.81 -2.50 -70.93
C GLY A 304 -9.08 -2.16 -69.46
N ALA A 305 -8.34 -2.73 -68.50
CA ALA A 305 -8.52 -2.40 -67.09
C ALA A 305 -8.14 -0.93 -66.78
N SER A 306 -9.02 -0.24 -66.05
CA SER A 306 -8.82 1.16 -65.62
C SER A 306 -7.78 1.29 -64.50
N ARG A 307 -7.26 2.51 -64.23
CA ARG A 307 -6.27 2.74 -63.14
C ARG A 307 -6.80 2.34 -61.76
N VAL A 308 -8.10 2.51 -61.52
CA VAL A 308 -8.72 2.20 -60.22
C VAL A 308 -8.85 0.68 -60.03
N GLN A 309 -9.21 -0.05 -61.09
CA GLN A 309 -9.28 -1.52 -61.11
C GLN A 309 -7.92 -2.23 -60.97
N LEU A 310 -6.81 -1.50 -61.01
CA LEU A 310 -5.45 -2.05 -60.81
C LEU A 310 -4.90 -1.77 -59.41
N LEU A 311 -5.55 -0.89 -58.65
CA LEU A 311 -5.19 -0.53 -57.27
C LEU A 311 -6.04 -1.29 -56.23
N PHE A 312 -7.23 -1.74 -56.62
CA PHE A 312 -8.21 -2.48 -55.83
C PHE A 312 -8.68 -3.69 -56.60
#